data_AF-A0A6L8GI15-F1
#
_entry.id   AF-A0A6L8GI15-F1
#
_cell.length_a   1.000
_cell.length_b   1.000
_cell.length_c   1.000
_cell.angle_alpha   90.00
_cell.angle_beta   90.00
_cell.angle_gamma   90.00
#
_symmetry.space_group_name_H-M   'P 1'
#
loop_
_entity.id
_entity.type
_entity.pdbx_description
1 polymer ?
#
loop_
_entity_poly.entity_id
_entity_poly.type
_entity_poly.pdbx_seq_one_letter_code
_entity_poly.pdbx_strand_id
1 'polypeptide(L)'
;RLADDATWFRNASTVSSQTVWSVPAMVSGKYPVEVGAVPTLRYYPNNLFTMLSDSYQMTVFGRFLQLCPASACTYDLEVHDTLWDLAADLGVVYLHILAPESLAGDLPPIVGDWRGFADRRRFRDLEGDRRRNDRAVEFGRFLATITSDTSGRLYFLHTLTPHMPFEFVPSGARYRPPRYQGRQVGGARLFLNSDPWLPVVLQQQHLLQVGYVDTFIGNLLDRMQRLGIYDEALIIVTGDHGASWRHGERRRGRTDTNLADILMVPLFVKLPHQAEGAVSDRMVETVDIVPTIAEALGATVPYELDGRPLLDRSGPERLSRTFVQRNYERVRVETYAADLEDLGLEHKLLHFESGLYGVGPHGSWVGREVSSLEPPADGTVTATLANRSAFENVNRDSASLPVHVQGTFTADLVERVSVGISVNGVLVATTVSFLEEGEWMFASMIPEDVLVSGRNDVEVLVLGTVSADGTQG
;
A
#
# COMPACT_ATOMS: atom_id res chain seq x y z
N ARG A 1 1.00 -10.60 -16.71
CA ARG A 1 -0.41 -11.03 -16.86
C ARG A 1 -1.27 -9.88 -17.32
N LEU A 2 -1.80 -9.00 -16.45
CA LEU A 2 -2.62 -7.87 -16.91
C LEU A 2 -1.88 -6.93 -17.87
N ALA A 3 -0.58 -6.71 -17.68
CA ALA A 3 0.21 -5.90 -18.62
C ALA A 3 0.32 -6.52 -20.03
N ASP A 4 0.10 -7.83 -20.18
CA ASP A 4 0.23 -8.54 -21.46
C ASP A 4 -1.00 -8.31 -22.36
N ASP A 5 -2.12 -7.85 -21.80
CA ASP A 5 -3.40 -7.60 -22.47
C ASP A 5 -4.04 -6.24 -22.14
N ALA A 6 -3.35 -5.40 -21.36
CA ALA A 6 -3.75 -4.03 -21.04
C ALA A 6 -2.78 -2.98 -21.58
N THR A 7 -3.28 -1.76 -21.75
CA THR A 7 -2.41 -0.60 -21.93
C THR A 7 -1.88 -0.14 -20.56
N TRP A 8 -0.56 -0.18 -20.37
CA TRP A 8 0.13 0.40 -19.22
C TRP A 8 0.51 1.86 -19.53
N PHE A 9 -0.08 2.79 -18.77
CA PHE A 9 0.29 4.20 -18.81
C PHE A 9 1.39 4.44 -17.79
N ARG A 10 2.64 4.29 -18.24
CA ARG A 10 3.84 4.39 -17.40
C ARG A 10 4.01 5.77 -16.75
N ASN A 11 3.51 6.80 -17.41
CA ASN A 11 3.61 8.19 -16.99
C ASN A 11 2.36 8.75 -16.29
N ALA A 12 1.55 7.87 -15.71
CA ALA A 12 0.35 8.23 -14.97
C ALA A 12 0.67 8.87 -13.61
N SER A 13 -0.06 9.94 -13.29
CA SER A 13 0.08 10.67 -12.03
C SER A 13 -1.22 10.85 -11.27
N THR A 14 -1.14 10.76 -9.95
CA THR A 14 -2.21 11.25 -9.08
C THR A 14 -2.30 12.78 -9.13
N VAL A 15 -3.46 13.31 -8.77
CA VAL A 15 -3.68 14.76 -8.62
C VAL A 15 -3.50 15.25 -7.19
N SER A 16 -3.28 14.38 -6.20
CA SER A 16 -3.02 14.77 -4.81
C SER A 16 -2.31 13.68 -4.01
N SER A 17 -1.67 14.02 -2.88
CA SER A 17 -1.04 13.04 -1.97
C SER A 17 -1.94 12.60 -0.81
N GLN A 18 -3.24 12.92 -0.86
CA GLN A 18 -4.20 12.52 0.16
C GLN A 18 -5.36 11.73 -0.43
N THR A 19 -5.64 10.56 0.12
CA THR A 19 -6.75 9.70 -0.26
C THR A 19 -8.10 10.45 -0.28
N VAL A 20 -8.34 11.35 0.68
CA VAL A 20 -9.59 12.15 0.79
C VAL A 20 -9.81 13.14 -0.36
N TRP A 21 -8.80 13.41 -1.19
CA TRP A 21 -8.93 14.27 -2.37
C TRP A 21 -8.66 13.49 -3.66
N SER A 22 -7.73 12.55 -3.62
CA SER A 22 -7.34 11.75 -4.79
C SER A 22 -8.46 10.83 -5.26
N VAL A 23 -9.15 10.16 -4.32
CA VAL A 23 -10.24 9.24 -4.67
C VAL A 23 -11.48 9.98 -5.20
N PRO A 24 -12.00 11.03 -4.54
CA PRO A 24 -13.08 11.81 -5.14
C PRO A 24 -12.71 12.41 -6.48
N ALA A 25 -11.48 12.90 -6.65
CA ALA A 25 -11.03 13.43 -7.94
C ALA A 25 -11.02 12.36 -9.03
N MET A 26 -10.58 11.14 -8.69
CA MET A 26 -10.57 10.00 -9.60
C MET A 26 -11.97 9.59 -10.04
N VAL A 27 -12.94 9.52 -9.12
CA VAL A 27 -14.31 9.08 -9.45
C VAL A 27 -15.22 10.20 -9.92
N SER A 28 -14.85 11.47 -9.76
CA SER A 28 -15.57 12.61 -10.34
C SER A 28 -14.96 13.09 -11.66
N GLY A 29 -13.68 12.83 -11.91
CA GLY A 29 -12.94 13.42 -13.01
C GLY A 29 -12.69 14.92 -12.85
N LYS A 30 -12.73 15.42 -11.60
CA LYS A 30 -12.53 16.83 -11.24
C LYS A 30 -11.33 17.00 -10.31
N TYR A 31 -10.58 18.08 -10.46
CA TYR A 31 -9.55 18.43 -9.49
C TYR A 31 -10.16 18.79 -8.14
N PRO A 32 -9.48 18.50 -7.02
CA PRO A 32 -9.87 19.00 -5.71
C PRO A 32 -9.80 20.54 -5.69
N VAL A 33 -10.95 21.20 -5.62
CA VAL A 33 -11.03 22.68 -5.63
C VAL A 33 -11.79 23.25 -4.44
N GLU A 34 -12.67 22.47 -3.83
CA GLU A 34 -13.53 22.95 -2.76
C GLU A 34 -12.88 22.75 -1.40
N VAL A 35 -12.58 23.86 -0.73
CA VAL A 35 -11.94 23.85 0.59
C VAL A 35 -12.87 23.21 1.62
N GLY A 36 -12.42 22.14 2.25
CA GLY A 36 -13.19 21.43 3.28
C GLY A 36 -14.16 20.39 2.73
N ALA A 37 -14.18 20.18 1.41
CA ALA A 37 -14.94 19.08 0.82
C ALA A 37 -14.48 17.74 1.40
N VAL A 38 -15.46 16.91 1.74
CA VAL A 38 -15.26 15.53 2.19
C VAL A 38 -15.90 14.56 1.19
N PRO A 39 -15.36 13.33 1.04
CA PRO A 39 -15.81 12.34 0.05
C PRO A 39 -17.26 11.83 0.25
N THR A 40 -18.23 12.66 -0.10
CA THR A 40 -19.66 12.38 0.06
C THR A 40 -20.44 12.94 -1.13
N LEU A 41 -21.62 12.39 -1.39
CA LEU A 41 -22.56 12.91 -2.40
C LEU A 41 -22.93 14.39 -2.22
N ARG A 42 -22.79 14.95 -1.01
CA ARG A 42 -23.04 16.37 -0.76
C ARG A 42 -22.05 17.26 -1.52
N TYR A 43 -20.78 16.88 -1.53
CA TYR A 43 -19.70 17.64 -2.16
C TYR A 43 -19.39 17.13 -3.57
N TYR A 44 -19.67 15.86 -3.84
CA TYR A 44 -19.46 15.21 -5.14
C TYR A 44 -20.77 14.61 -5.66
N PRO A 45 -21.82 15.42 -5.91
CA PRO A 45 -23.10 14.91 -6.43
C PRO A 45 -23.00 14.43 -7.88
N ASN A 46 -21.94 14.83 -8.58
CA ASN A 46 -21.64 14.45 -9.95
C ASN A 46 -20.37 13.58 -9.95
N ASN A 47 -20.56 12.27 -10.03
CA ASN A 47 -19.46 11.32 -10.05
C ASN A 47 -19.83 10.06 -10.86
N LEU A 48 -18.87 9.14 -11.02
CA LEU A 48 -19.01 7.87 -11.74
C LEU A 48 -20.23 7.06 -11.28
N PHE A 49 -20.46 6.98 -9.96
CA PHE A 49 -21.57 6.20 -9.41
C PHE A 49 -22.93 6.83 -9.73
N THR A 50 -23.04 8.15 -9.64
CA THR A 50 -24.29 8.86 -10.00
C THR A 50 -24.52 8.86 -11.50
N MET A 51 -23.46 8.87 -12.31
CA MET A 51 -23.55 8.76 -13.77
C MET A 51 -24.11 7.40 -14.21
N LEU A 52 -23.76 6.33 -13.51
CA LEU A 52 -24.13 4.96 -13.88
C LEU A 52 -25.36 4.42 -13.12
N SER A 53 -25.90 5.16 -12.15
CA SER A 53 -26.93 4.66 -11.22
C SER A 53 -28.22 4.17 -11.87
N ASP A 54 -28.57 4.70 -13.04
CA ASP A 54 -29.82 4.40 -13.71
C ASP A 54 -29.72 3.17 -14.64
N SER A 55 -28.50 2.75 -14.97
CA SER A 55 -28.26 1.71 -15.98
C SER A 55 -27.34 0.58 -15.53
N TYR A 56 -26.62 0.74 -14.41
CA TYR A 56 -25.69 -0.25 -13.90
C TYR A 56 -26.06 -0.71 -12.48
N GLN A 57 -25.93 -2.02 -12.25
CA GLN A 57 -25.87 -2.56 -10.90
C GLN A 57 -24.44 -2.42 -10.38
N MET A 58 -24.29 -1.76 -9.23
CA MET A 58 -22.97 -1.44 -8.70
C MET A 58 -22.69 -2.22 -7.40
N THR A 59 -21.51 -2.83 -7.35
CA THR A 59 -20.95 -3.42 -6.13
C THR A 59 -19.72 -2.62 -5.75
N VAL A 60 -19.80 -1.90 -4.63
CA VAL A 60 -18.77 -0.93 -4.22
C VAL A 60 -18.21 -1.33 -2.86
N PHE A 61 -16.91 -1.61 -2.85
CA PHE A 61 -16.14 -1.99 -1.67
C PHE A 61 -15.10 -0.91 -1.35
N GLY A 62 -14.75 -0.82 -0.07
CA GLY A 62 -13.68 0.03 0.40
C GLY A 62 -14.13 1.33 1.05
N ARG A 63 -13.37 2.41 0.83
CA ARG A 63 -13.60 3.72 1.45
C ARG A 63 -14.48 4.61 0.60
N PHE A 64 -15.13 5.55 1.29
CA PHE A 64 -15.97 6.58 0.68
C PHE A 64 -17.21 6.01 -0.03
N LEU A 65 -17.82 4.99 0.57
CA LEU A 65 -19.11 4.45 0.15
C LEU A 65 -20.19 5.54 0.03
N GLN A 66 -20.03 6.64 0.78
CA GLN A 66 -20.89 7.82 0.74
C GLN A 66 -20.81 8.62 -0.58
N LEU A 67 -19.90 8.29 -1.49
CA LEU A 67 -19.89 8.82 -2.86
C LEU A 67 -20.91 8.11 -3.76
N CYS A 68 -21.36 6.90 -3.39
CA CYS A 68 -22.37 6.17 -4.15
C CYS A 68 -23.79 6.39 -3.58
N PRO A 69 -24.81 6.55 -4.44
CA PRO A 69 -26.20 6.54 -4.00
C PRO A 69 -26.60 5.19 -3.39
N ALA A 70 -27.23 5.22 -2.21
CA ALA A 70 -27.72 4.01 -1.54
C ALA A 70 -28.77 3.25 -2.35
N SER A 71 -29.46 3.92 -3.27
CA SER A 71 -30.45 3.29 -4.17
C SER A 71 -29.83 2.44 -5.27
N ALA A 72 -28.54 2.64 -5.59
CA ALA A 72 -27.89 2.04 -6.76
C ALA A 72 -26.68 1.16 -6.42
N CYS A 73 -26.19 1.22 -5.19
CA CYS A 73 -25.06 0.42 -4.73
C CYS A 73 -25.47 -0.68 -3.76
N THR A 74 -25.03 -1.90 -4.05
CA THR A 74 -24.94 -2.95 -3.05
C THR A 74 -23.63 -2.77 -2.30
N TYR A 75 -23.75 -2.48 -1.00
CA TYR A 75 -22.61 -2.44 -0.10
C TYR A 75 -22.39 -3.80 0.55
N ASP A 76 -21.22 -4.00 1.13
CA ASP A 76 -21.00 -5.07 2.07
C ASP A 76 -21.86 -4.87 3.34
N LEU A 77 -22.96 -5.62 3.43
CA LEU A 77 -24.02 -5.52 4.44
C LEU A 77 -23.75 -6.35 5.71
N GLU A 78 -22.53 -6.85 5.96
CA GLU A 78 -22.21 -7.52 7.24
C GLU A 78 -22.04 -6.56 8.44
N VAL A 79 -22.26 -5.26 8.26
CA VAL A 79 -22.30 -4.27 9.35
C VAL A 79 -23.72 -3.72 9.47
N HIS A 80 -24.42 -4.09 10.54
CA HIS A 80 -25.68 -3.45 10.91
C HIS A 80 -25.40 -2.01 11.33
N ASP A 81 -25.90 -1.03 10.59
CA ASP A 81 -25.83 0.38 10.97
C ASP A 81 -27.04 0.71 11.86
N THR A 82 -26.85 0.74 13.18
CA THR A 82 -27.87 1.26 14.10
C THR A 82 -27.54 2.70 14.50
N LEU A 83 -28.55 3.48 14.92
CA LEU A 83 -28.32 4.82 15.50
C LEU A 83 -27.36 4.78 16.69
N TRP A 84 -27.31 3.64 17.40
CA TRP A 84 -26.39 3.44 18.50
C TRP A 84 -24.93 3.35 18.05
N ASP A 85 -24.65 2.69 16.93
CA ASP A 85 -23.29 2.57 16.41
C ASP A 85 -22.74 3.95 16.01
N LEU A 86 -23.57 4.76 15.34
CA LEU A 86 -23.23 6.15 15.02
C LEU A 86 -22.98 6.99 16.28
N ALA A 87 -23.88 6.89 17.28
CA ALA A 87 -23.73 7.64 18.53
C ALA A 87 -22.47 7.22 19.30
N ALA A 88 -22.15 5.94 19.29
CA ALA A 88 -20.97 5.40 19.94
C ALA A 88 -19.69 5.86 19.24
N ASP A 89 -19.64 5.81 17.91
CA ASP A 89 -18.53 6.31 17.09
C ASP A 89 -18.30 7.81 17.28
N LEU A 90 -19.38 8.59 17.25
CA LEU A 90 -19.33 10.02 17.56
C LEU A 90 -18.79 10.27 18.96
N GLY A 91 -19.16 9.43 19.94
CA GLY A 91 -18.62 9.48 21.28
C GLY A 91 -17.10 9.29 21.31
N VAL A 92 -16.56 8.30 20.58
CA VAL A 92 -15.11 8.07 20.48
C VAL A 92 -14.41 9.27 19.84
N VAL A 93 -14.95 9.79 18.73
CA VAL A 93 -14.39 10.98 18.07
C VAL A 93 -14.41 12.19 19.01
N TYR A 94 -15.52 12.44 19.68
CA TYR A 94 -15.70 13.56 20.59
C TYR A 94 -14.76 13.47 21.80
N LEU A 95 -14.55 12.27 22.34
CA LEU A 95 -13.60 12.04 23.44
C LEU A 95 -12.15 12.24 22.99
N HIS A 96 -11.76 11.87 21.77
CA HIS A 96 -10.43 12.19 21.24
C HIS A 96 -10.19 13.70 21.10
N ILE A 97 -11.25 14.49 20.87
CA ILE A 97 -11.14 15.94 20.72
C ILE A 97 -11.07 16.65 22.08
N LEU A 98 -11.80 16.16 23.09
CA LEU A 98 -12.01 16.89 24.34
C LEU A 98 -11.38 16.26 25.58
N ALA A 99 -11.02 14.97 25.54
CA ALA A 99 -10.42 14.32 26.69
C ALA A 99 -8.98 14.82 26.92
N PRO A 100 -8.55 14.97 28.18
CA PRO A 100 -7.14 15.17 28.52
C PRO A 100 -6.25 14.07 27.93
N GLU A 101 -5.00 14.40 27.62
CA GLU A 101 -4.03 13.50 26.96
C GLU A 101 -3.86 12.15 27.69
N SER A 102 -3.92 12.16 29.02
CA SER A 102 -3.86 10.95 29.86
C SER A 102 -5.05 10.00 29.70
N LEU A 103 -6.21 10.50 29.25
CA LEU A 103 -7.43 9.73 29.01
C LEU A 103 -7.60 9.39 27.53
N ALA A 104 -7.12 10.26 26.63
CA ALA A 104 -7.18 10.02 25.19
C ALA A 104 -6.31 8.84 24.75
N GLY A 105 -5.21 8.56 25.48
CA GLY A 105 -4.31 7.43 25.20
C GLY A 105 -4.97 6.04 25.33
N ASP A 106 -6.00 5.90 26.16
CA ASP A 106 -6.74 4.64 26.38
C ASP A 106 -7.96 4.50 25.47
N LEU A 107 -8.28 5.52 24.67
CA LEU A 107 -9.40 5.46 23.74
C LEU A 107 -9.06 4.59 22.52
N PRO A 108 -10.08 3.93 21.92
CA PRO A 108 -9.87 3.23 20.66
C PRO A 108 -9.29 4.19 19.60
N PRO A 109 -8.22 3.82 18.88
CA PRO A 109 -7.61 4.70 17.90
C PRO A 109 -8.57 4.97 16.72
N ILE A 110 -8.64 6.22 16.28
CA ILE A 110 -9.39 6.64 15.08
C ILE A 110 -8.51 6.38 13.86
N VAL A 111 -8.36 5.10 13.53
CA VAL A 111 -7.57 4.64 12.39
C VAL A 111 -8.40 3.70 11.54
N GLY A 112 -8.25 3.79 10.23
CA GLY A 112 -9.09 3.02 9.33
C GLY A 112 -10.40 3.74 9.04
N ASP A 113 -11.54 3.02 9.11
CA ASP A 113 -12.83 3.36 8.46
C ASP A 113 -13.39 4.67 8.99
N TRP A 114 -14.39 5.26 8.32
CA TRP A 114 -15.14 6.41 8.87
C TRP A 114 -16.24 5.98 9.85
N ARG A 115 -16.19 4.73 10.35
CA ARG A 115 -17.19 4.10 11.22
C ARG A 115 -16.60 2.90 11.98
N GLY A 116 -17.29 2.46 13.03
CA GLY A 116 -16.95 1.35 13.91
C GLY A 116 -15.77 1.62 14.84
N PHE A 117 -15.58 2.87 15.26
CA PHE A 117 -14.58 3.29 16.24
C PHE A 117 -14.90 2.79 17.66
N ALA A 118 -16.18 2.60 17.98
CA ALA A 118 -16.61 2.20 19.31
C ALA A 118 -16.71 0.67 19.52
N ASP A 119 -16.66 -0.12 18.46
CA ASP A 119 -16.78 -1.57 18.57
C ASP A 119 -15.49 -2.19 19.14
N ARG A 120 -15.44 -2.34 20.47
CA ARG A 120 -14.34 -3.01 21.21
C ARG A 120 -14.04 -4.43 20.71
N ARG A 121 -14.95 -5.10 19.97
CA ARG A 121 -14.66 -6.40 19.34
C ARG A 121 -13.74 -6.28 18.13
N ARG A 122 -13.84 -5.20 17.33
CA ARG A 122 -12.84 -4.87 16.30
C ARG A 122 -11.44 -4.62 16.88
N PHE A 123 -11.36 -4.16 18.13
CA PHE A 123 -10.09 -3.92 18.83
C PHE A 123 -9.53 -5.16 19.55
N ARG A 124 -10.39 -6.07 20.02
CA ARG A 124 -9.96 -7.42 20.45
C ARG A 124 -9.43 -8.26 19.28
N ASP A 125 -9.90 -8.01 18.06
CA ASP A 125 -9.41 -8.66 16.83
C ASP A 125 -7.97 -8.25 16.45
N LEU A 126 -7.43 -7.14 16.99
CA LEU A 126 -5.99 -6.82 16.88
C LEU A 126 -5.13 -7.70 17.79
N GLU A 127 -5.72 -8.33 18.81
CA GLU A 127 -5.09 -9.33 19.69
C GLU A 127 -5.42 -10.79 19.33
N GLY A 128 -5.98 -11.04 18.15
CA GLY A 128 -6.05 -12.38 17.58
C GLY A 128 -7.41 -13.09 17.72
N ASP A 129 -8.49 -12.46 17.29
CA ASP A 129 -9.69 -13.19 16.89
C ASP A 129 -10.02 -12.94 15.40
N ARG A 130 -10.42 -14.04 14.74
CA ARG A 130 -10.12 -14.39 13.35
C ARG A 130 -11.19 -13.96 12.33
N ARG A 131 -12.15 -13.08 12.65
CA ARG A 131 -13.37 -13.05 11.83
C ARG A 131 -13.98 -11.72 11.38
N ARG A 132 -13.69 -10.53 11.91
CA ARG A 132 -14.58 -9.39 11.58
C ARG A 132 -13.98 -8.01 11.30
N ASN A 133 -12.66 -7.89 11.15
CA ASN A 133 -12.09 -6.67 10.56
C ASN A 133 -10.80 -6.93 9.78
N ASP A 134 -10.87 -7.87 8.86
CA ASP A 134 -9.68 -8.36 8.17
C ASP A 134 -9.58 -7.76 6.76
N ARG A 135 -8.56 -6.92 6.54
CA ARG A 135 -8.18 -6.44 5.19
C ARG A 135 -7.97 -7.61 4.22
N ALA A 136 -7.66 -8.81 4.70
CA ALA A 136 -7.60 -10.01 3.86
C ALA A 136 -8.97 -10.60 3.51
N VAL A 137 -9.97 -10.47 4.37
CA VAL A 137 -11.34 -10.93 4.09
C VAL A 137 -12.04 -10.00 3.09
N GLU A 138 -11.66 -8.71 3.00
CA GLU A 138 -12.19 -7.77 1.99
C GLU A 138 -12.01 -8.30 0.56
N PHE A 139 -10.81 -8.76 0.22
CA PHE A 139 -10.50 -9.33 -1.10
C PHE A 139 -11.31 -10.58 -1.40
N GLY A 140 -11.39 -11.51 -0.45
CA GLY A 140 -12.20 -12.72 -0.60
C GLY A 140 -13.69 -12.43 -0.81
N ARG A 141 -14.25 -11.49 -0.04
CA ARG A 141 -15.64 -11.04 -0.17
C ARG A 141 -15.88 -10.34 -1.50
N PHE A 142 -14.97 -9.46 -1.93
CA PHE A 142 -15.07 -8.79 -3.23
C PHE A 142 -15.03 -9.81 -4.38
N LEU A 143 -14.10 -10.77 -4.35
CA LEU A 143 -14.06 -11.84 -5.36
C LEU A 143 -15.37 -12.63 -5.40
N ALA A 144 -15.98 -12.92 -4.24
CA ALA A 144 -17.22 -13.67 -4.17
C ALA A 144 -18.41 -12.98 -4.84
N THR A 145 -18.42 -11.65 -4.94
CA THR A 145 -19.50 -10.89 -5.61
C THR A 145 -19.40 -10.89 -7.13
N ILE A 146 -18.22 -11.19 -7.70
CA ILE A 146 -18.04 -11.26 -9.15
C ILE A 146 -18.78 -12.49 -9.67
N THR A 147 -19.74 -12.28 -10.56
CA THR A 147 -20.57 -13.34 -11.19
C THR A 147 -20.39 -13.34 -12.71
N SER A 148 -20.89 -14.38 -13.39
CA SER A 148 -20.89 -14.47 -14.85
C SER A 148 -21.96 -13.58 -15.53
N ASP A 149 -22.69 -12.78 -14.75
CA ASP A 149 -23.67 -11.84 -15.27
C ASP A 149 -22.97 -10.64 -15.92
N THR A 150 -23.19 -10.48 -17.22
CA THR A 150 -22.63 -9.41 -18.06
C THR A 150 -23.62 -8.26 -18.30
N SER A 151 -24.81 -8.29 -17.67
CA SER A 151 -25.66 -7.10 -17.64
C SER A 151 -24.90 -5.94 -16.98
N GLY A 152 -25.21 -4.69 -17.36
CA GLY A 152 -24.48 -3.49 -16.96
C GLY A 152 -24.08 -3.50 -15.48
N ARG A 153 -22.82 -3.84 -15.21
CA ARG A 153 -22.30 -4.05 -13.86
C ARG A 153 -21.01 -3.28 -13.66
N LEU A 154 -20.92 -2.60 -12.52
CA LEU A 154 -19.70 -1.97 -12.05
C LEU A 154 -19.27 -2.66 -10.76
N TYR A 155 -18.05 -3.19 -10.78
CA TYR A 155 -17.36 -3.65 -9.58
C TYR A 155 -16.27 -2.64 -9.24
N PHE A 156 -16.39 -1.99 -8.09
CA PHE A 156 -15.41 -1.00 -7.62
C PHE A 156 -14.83 -1.44 -6.28
N LEU A 157 -13.51 -1.49 -6.18
CA LEU A 157 -12.80 -1.77 -4.94
C LEU A 157 -11.74 -0.69 -4.71
N HIS A 158 -11.91 0.08 -3.64
CA HIS A 158 -10.84 0.92 -3.11
C HIS A 158 -10.30 0.31 -1.81
N THR A 159 -9.22 -0.46 -1.92
CA THR A 159 -8.60 -1.06 -0.73
C THR A 159 -7.57 -0.13 -0.09
N LEU A 160 -7.36 -0.30 1.21
CA LEU A 160 -6.25 0.32 1.93
C LEU A 160 -4.93 -0.42 1.72
N THR A 161 -4.94 -1.61 1.14
CA THR A 161 -3.71 -2.38 0.92
C THR A 161 -3.09 -1.95 -0.42
N PRO A 162 -1.81 -1.53 -0.48
CA PRO A 162 -0.83 -1.48 0.59
C PRO A 162 -0.86 -0.15 1.35
N HIS A 163 -1.04 -0.21 2.67
CA HIS A 163 -0.90 0.95 3.55
C HIS A 163 -0.59 0.46 4.96
N MET A 164 0.11 1.31 5.73
CA MET A 164 0.37 1.05 7.14
C MET A 164 -0.93 0.80 7.93
N PRO A 165 -0.90 -0.03 8.98
CA PRO A 165 0.23 -0.91 9.35
C PRO A 165 0.49 -1.96 8.25
N PHE A 166 1.77 -2.27 8.02
CA PHE A 166 2.15 -3.37 7.13
C PHE A 166 2.06 -4.68 7.89
N GLU A 167 1.30 -5.62 7.34
CA GLU A 167 0.86 -6.81 8.07
C GLU A 167 0.83 -8.07 7.22
N PHE A 168 0.91 -7.95 5.89
CA PHE A 168 0.75 -9.06 4.95
C PHE A 168 2.01 -9.26 4.10
N VAL A 169 2.28 -10.52 3.81
CA VAL A 169 3.24 -10.96 2.79
C VAL A 169 2.52 -11.45 1.53
N PRO A 170 3.21 -11.70 0.39
CA PRO A 170 2.57 -11.97 -0.89
C PRO A 170 1.52 -13.09 -0.89
N SER A 171 1.67 -14.13 -0.05
CA SER A 171 0.67 -15.19 0.07
C SER A 171 -0.66 -14.73 0.70
N GLY A 172 -0.68 -13.56 1.35
CA GLY A 172 -1.76 -13.10 2.21
C GLY A 172 -1.63 -13.54 3.66
N ALA A 173 -0.61 -14.32 4.02
CA ALA A 173 -0.31 -14.61 5.42
C ALA A 173 0.05 -13.34 6.18
N ARG A 174 -0.38 -13.27 7.44
CA ARG A 174 -0.05 -12.17 8.35
C ARG A 174 1.25 -12.42 9.08
N TYR A 175 2.00 -11.38 9.42
CA TYR A 175 3.25 -11.53 10.19
C TYR A 175 3.29 -10.76 11.52
N ARG A 176 2.15 -10.21 11.98
CA ARG A 176 2.04 -9.44 13.24
C ARG A 176 0.85 -9.84 14.12
N PRO A 177 1.10 -10.05 15.42
CA PRO A 177 0.25 -9.56 16.52
C PRO A 177 1.10 -8.82 17.61
N PRO A 178 0.52 -8.13 18.62
CA PRO A 178 0.32 -6.69 18.72
C PRO A 178 1.21 -6.02 19.80
N ARG A 179 2.29 -5.34 19.42
CA ARG A 179 2.88 -4.22 20.22
C ARG A 179 3.43 -3.07 19.38
N TYR A 180 3.41 -3.20 18.06
CA TYR A 180 4.18 -2.32 17.18
C TYR A 180 3.36 -1.10 16.74
N GLN A 181 3.19 -0.12 17.63
CA GLN A 181 2.57 1.17 17.31
C GLN A 181 3.48 2.39 17.46
N GLY A 182 4.59 2.32 18.22
CA GLY A 182 5.32 3.51 18.68
C GLY A 182 5.61 4.56 17.61
N ARG A 183 6.21 4.16 16.46
CA ARG A 183 6.57 5.10 15.40
C ARG A 183 5.72 5.05 14.12
N GLN A 184 5.11 3.92 13.74
CA GLN A 184 4.25 3.86 12.53
C GLN A 184 3.04 4.83 12.61
N VAL A 185 2.67 5.30 13.81
CA VAL A 185 1.64 6.33 14.05
C VAL A 185 2.13 7.76 13.72
N GLY A 186 3.43 7.98 13.50
CA GLY A 186 3.99 9.28 13.10
C GLY A 186 3.48 9.82 11.76
N GLY A 187 2.76 8.99 10.98
CA GLY A 187 2.00 9.39 9.81
C GLY A 187 2.87 10.12 8.79
N ALA A 188 2.59 11.40 8.55
CA ALA A 188 3.33 12.22 7.59
C ALA A 188 4.74 12.63 8.07
N ARG A 189 5.07 12.50 9.35
CA ARG A 189 6.35 12.93 9.96
C ARG A 189 7.28 11.77 10.29
N LEU A 190 6.91 10.56 9.89
CA LEU A 190 7.57 9.30 10.24
C LEU A 190 9.10 9.31 10.04
N PHE A 191 9.58 9.93 8.95
CA PHE A 191 10.99 9.89 8.55
C PHE A 191 11.77 11.17 8.86
N LEU A 192 11.16 12.20 9.45
CA LEU A 192 11.82 13.48 9.68
C LEU A 192 12.99 13.38 10.67
N ASN A 193 12.84 12.56 11.71
CA ASN A 193 13.82 12.38 12.78
C ASN A 193 14.09 10.88 13.02
N SER A 194 14.13 10.08 11.95
CA SER A 194 14.45 8.65 12.02
C SER A 194 15.91 8.39 11.65
N ASP A 195 16.39 7.19 11.93
CA ASP A 195 17.59 6.70 11.25
C ASP A 195 17.34 6.58 9.73
N PRO A 196 18.36 6.81 8.88
CA PRO A 196 18.25 6.68 7.42
C PRO A 196 17.79 5.31 6.90
N TRP A 197 17.99 4.23 7.67
CA TRP A 197 17.61 2.88 7.26
C TRP A 197 16.19 2.47 7.66
N LEU A 198 15.53 3.22 8.57
CA LEU A 198 14.13 2.95 8.93
C LEU A 198 13.17 3.05 7.73
N PRO A 199 13.25 4.06 6.84
CA PRO A 199 12.45 4.10 5.61
C PRO A 199 12.64 2.86 4.74
N VAL A 200 13.86 2.32 4.63
CA VAL A 200 14.17 1.15 3.81
C VAL A 200 13.49 -0.11 4.35
N VAL A 201 13.57 -0.34 5.67
CA VAL A 201 12.88 -1.45 6.34
C VAL A 201 11.37 -1.38 6.12
N LEU A 202 10.77 -0.19 6.24
CA LEU A 202 9.34 -0.02 6.03
C LEU A 202 8.94 -0.10 4.55
N GLN A 203 9.83 0.30 3.64
CA GLN A 203 9.62 0.15 2.20
C GLN A 203 9.65 -1.32 1.78
N GLN A 204 10.53 -2.14 2.37
CA GLN A 204 10.56 -3.59 2.17
C GLN A 204 9.21 -4.22 2.54
N GLN A 205 8.69 -3.90 3.74
CA GLN A 205 7.38 -4.37 4.20
C GLN A 205 6.25 -3.93 3.27
N HIS A 206 6.28 -2.67 2.83
CA HIS A 206 5.32 -2.14 1.86
C HIS A 206 5.37 -2.92 0.53
N LEU A 207 6.55 -3.17 -0.02
CA LEU A 207 6.71 -3.88 -1.30
C LEU A 207 6.25 -5.34 -1.21
N LEU A 208 6.42 -6.01 -0.08
CA LEU A 208 5.86 -7.34 0.13
C LEU A 208 4.34 -7.32 0.21
N GLN A 209 3.76 -6.30 0.83
CA GLN A 209 2.31 -6.12 0.85
C GLN A 209 1.75 -5.68 -0.53
N VAL A 210 2.54 -5.01 -1.37
CA VAL A 210 2.22 -4.84 -2.81
C VAL A 210 2.10 -6.21 -3.47
N GLY A 211 3.00 -7.15 -3.17
CA GLY A 211 2.91 -8.54 -3.64
C GLY A 211 1.61 -9.24 -3.22
N TYR A 212 1.04 -8.90 -2.06
CA TYR A 212 -0.28 -9.43 -1.68
C TYR A 212 -1.40 -8.88 -2.57
N VAL A 213 -1.35 -7.59 -2.92
CA VAL A 213 -2.29 -6.98 -3.87
C VAL A 213 -2.13 -7.60 -5.27
N ASP A 214 -0.89 -7.89 -5.68
CA ASP A 214 -0.62 -8.59 -6.94
C ASP A 214 -1.24 -10.00 -6.97
N THR A 215 -1.07 -10.78 -5.90
CA THR A 215 -1.75 -12.08 -5.73
C THR A 215 -3.27 -11.95 -5.83
N PHE A 216 -3.86 -10.92 -5.21
CA PHE A 216 -5.30 -10.64 -5.33
C PHE A 216 -5.71 -10.32 -6.77
N ILE A 217 -4.96 -9.47 -7.47
CA ILE A 217 -5.23 -9.16 -8.88
C ILE A 217 -5.16 -10.45 -9.71
N GLY A 218 -4.16 -11.30 -9.52
CA GLY A 218 -4.08 -12.61 -10.17
C GLY A 218 -5.34 -13.46 -9.95
N ASN A 219 -5.82 -13.54 -8.70
CA ASN A 219 -7.05 -14.26 -8.36
C ASN A 219 -8.31 -13.64 -8.99
N LEU A 220 -8.36 -12.31 -9.12
CA LEU A 220 -9.43 -11.60 -9.81
C LEU A 220 -9.47 -11.96 -11.29
N LEU A 221 -8.32 -11.86 -11.98
CA LEU A 221 -8.21 -12.21 -13.40
C LEU A 221 -8.59 -13.68 -13.63
N ASP A 222 -8.08 -14.60 -12.79
CA ASP A 222 -8.41 -16.03 -12.88
C ASP A 222 -9.90 -16.29 -12.68
N ARG A 223 -10.55 -15.57 -11.76
CA ARG A 223 -11.99 -15.70 -11.55
C ARG A 223 -12.77 -15.17 -12.76
N MET A 224 -12.42 -14.01 -13.31
CA MET A 224 -13.06 -13.44 -14.48
C MET A 224 -12.93 -14.36 -15.70
N GLN A 225 -11.76 -14.98 -15.88
CA GLN A 225 -11.50 -15.96 -16.94
C GLN A 225 -12.37 -17.22 -16.76
N ARG A 226 -12.43 -17.79 -15.54
CA ARG A 226 -13.31 -18.94 -15.26
C ARG A 226 -14.79 -18.65 -15.48
N LEU A 227 -15.21 -17.41 -15.24
CA LEU A 227 -16.59 -16.97 -15.44
C LEU A 227 -16.90 -16.59 -16.90
N GLY A 228 -15.89 -16.54 -17.78
CA GLY A 228 -16.04 -16.16 -19.18
C GLY A 228 -16.32 -14.67 -19.41
N ILE A 229 -16.08 -13.80 -18.42
CA ILE A 229 -16.36 -12.35 -18.50
C ILE A 229 -15.11 -11.49 -18.74
N TYR A 230 -13.92 -12.12 -18.71
CA TYR A 230 -12.65 -11.41 -18.81
C TYR A 230 -12.53 -10.60 -20.11
N ASP A 231 -12.83 -11.23 -21.24
CA ASP A 231 -12.64 -10.64 -22.55
C ASP A 231 -13.59 -9.46 -22.78
N GLU A 232 -14.82 -9.51 -22.28
CA GLU A 232 -15.81 -8.44 -22.42
C GLU A 232 -15.62 -7.28 -21.43
N ALA A 233 -14.83 -7.47 -20.36
CA ALA A 233 -14.68 -6.48 -19.32
C ALA A 233 -13.73 -5.33 -19.69
N LEU A 234 -14.11 -4.10 -19.30
CA LEU A 234 -13.18 -3.00 -19.06
C LEU A 234 -12.56 -3.19 -17.67
N ILE A 235 -11.22 -3.25 -17.60
CA ILE A 235 -10.49 -3.39 -16.33
C ILE A 235 -9.56 -2.20 -16.17
N ILE A 236 -9.67 -1.51 -15.03
CA ILE A 236 -8.79 -0.39 -14.67
C ILE A 236 -8.16 -0.69 -13.31
N VAL A 237 -6.83 -0.68 -13.25
CA VAL A 237 -6.06 -0.86 -12.00
C VAL A 237 -5.16 0.35 -11.80
N THR A 238 -5.27 1.02 -10.66
CA THR A 238 -4.46 2.19 -10.31
C THR A 238 -4.20 2.32 -8.82
N GLY A 239 -3.21 3.13 -8.43
CA GLY A 239 -3.08 3.68 -7.08
C GLY A 239 -3.83 5.01 -6.92
N ASP A 240 -4.25 5.34 -5.70
CA ASP A 240 -4.78 6.67 -5.39
C ASP A 240 -3.66 7.73 -5.35
N HIS A 241 -2.51 7.36 -4.79
CA HIS A 241 -1.28 8.16 -4.74
C HIS A 241 -0.07 7.33 -4.30
N GLY A 242 1.14 7.82 -4.59
CA GLY A 242 2.39 7.28 -4.06
C GLY A 242 2.72 7.77 -2.65
N ALA A 243 3.90 7.43 -2.15
CA ALA A 243 4.41 7.83 -0.84
C ALA A 243 5.94 8.02 -0.90
N SER A 244 6.46 9.06 -0.23
CA SER A 244 7.90 9.26 -0.08
C SER A 244 8.48 8.25 0.91
N TRP A 245 9.65 7.69 0.56
CA TRP A 245 10.46 6.79 1.38
C TRP A 245 11.81 7.41 1.74
N ARG A 246 11.92 8.73 1.63
CA ARG A 246 13.18 9.45 1.83
C ARG A 246 13.35 9.85 3.29
N HIS A 247 14.53 9.56 3.83
CA HIS A 247 14.95 10.02 5.15
C HIS A 247 14.95 11.57 5.22
N GLY A 248 14.52 12.12 6.37
CA GLY A 248 14.44 13.56 6.58
C GLY A 248 13.26 14.25 5.90
N GLU A 249 12.42 13.51 5.17
CA GLU A 249 11.30 14.06 4.41
C GLU A 249 9.93 13.63 4.95
N ARG A 250 8.89 14.38 4.57
CA ARG A 250 7.51 14.01 4.92
C ARG A 250 6.97 12.99 3.93
N ARG A 251 6.41 11.89 4.43
CA ARG A 251 5.84 10.80 3.61
C ARG A 251 4.80 11.25 2.58
N ARG A 252 4.06 12.32 2.88
CA ARG A 252 3.01 12.92 2.02
C ARG A 252 3.27 14.37 1.63
N GLY A 253 4.39 14.95 2.07
CA GLY A 253 4.75 16.33 1.76
C GLY A 253 5.67 16.36 0.55
N ARG A 254 5.23 17.02 -0.51
CA ARG A 254 6.03 17.20 -1.72
C ARG A 254 7.29 18.02 -1.43
N THR A 255 8.39 17.55 -1.98
CA THR A 255 9.63 18.28 -2.25
C THR A 255 9.98 18.09 -3.73
N ASP A 256 11.00 18.76 -4.24
CA ASP A 256 11.46 18.49 -5.61
C ASP A 256 12.20 17.16 -5.72
N THR A 257 12.75 16.67 -4.60
CA THR A 257 13.44 15.39 -4.53
C THR A 257 12.46 14.21 -4.48
N ASN A 258 11.37 14.27 -3.73
CA ASN A 258 10.45 13.14 -3.54
C ASN A 258 9.23 13.12 -4.46
N LEU A 259 9.12 14.07 -5.39
CA LEU A 259 7.90 14.24 -6.18
C LEU A 259 7.54 12.97 -6.95
N ALA A 260 8.54 12.30 -7.54
CA ALA A 260 8.37 11.04 -8.24
C ALA A 260 7.73 9.95 -7.36
N ASP A 261 8.15 9.85 -6.10
CA ASP A 261 7.69 8.83 -5.15
C ASP A 261 6.21 9.01 -4.77
N ILE A 262 5.72 10.25 -4.80
CA ILE A 262 4.37 10.63 -4.38
C ILE A 262 3.41 10.73 -5.57
N LEU A 263 3.87 11.30 -6.68
CA LEU A 263 3.04 11.68 -7.81
C LEU A 263 2.73 10.48 -8.71
N MET A 264 3.69 9.60 -8.93
CA MET A 264 3.57 8.53 -9.91
C MET A 264 2.75 7.37 -9.33
N VAL A 265 1.78 6.89 -10.11
CA VAL A 265 0.93 5.74 -9.75
C VAL A 265 0.88 4.75 -10.91
N PRO A 266 0.78 3.43 -10.67
CA PRO A 266 0.50 2.51 -11.76
C PRO A 266 -0.87 2.84 -12.36
N LEU A 267 -1.02 2.72 -13.67
CA LEU A 267 -2.32 2.79 -14.35
C LEU A 267 -2.36 1.81 -15.51
N PHE A 268 -3.16 0.77 -15.35
CA PHE A 268 -3.45 -0.21 -16.40
C PHE A 268 -4.90 -0.06 -16.84
N VAL A 269 -5.13 -0.04 -18.16
CA VAL A 269 -6.46 -0.03 -18.75
C VAL A 269 -6.54 -1.13 -19.80
N LYS A 270 -7.34 -2.15 -19.53
CA LYS A 270 -7.67 -3.23 -20.47
C LYS A 270 -9.06 -2.95 -21.04
N LEU A 271 -9.16 -2.73 -22.35
CA LEU A 271 -10.44 -2.54 -23.00
C LEU A 271 -11.17 -3.87 -23.26
N PRO A 272 -12.50 -3.85 -23.43
CA PRO A 272 -13.22 -5.00 -23.97
C PRO A 272 -12.57 -5.49 -25.28
N HIS A 273 -12.36 -6.80 -25.35
CA HIS A 273 -11.72 -7.53 -26.44
C HIS A 273 -10.26 -7.15 -26.76
N GLN A 274 -9.61 -6.36 -25.90
CA GLN A 274 -8.16 -6.15 -26.01
C GLN A 274 -7.44 -7.45 -25.64
N ALA A 275 -6.57 -7.91 -26.54
CA ALA A 275 -5.79 -9.14 -26.39
C ALA A 275 -4.27 -8.90 -26.44
N GLU A 276 -3.84 -7.66 -26.73
CA GLU A 276 -2.43 -7.27 -26.80
C GLU A 276 -2.19 -6.06 -25.90
N GLY A 277 -1.19 -6.20 -25.04
CA GLY A 277 -0.72 -5.14 -24.16
C GLY A 277 0.05 -4.06 -24.93
N ALA A 278 0.08 -2.87 -24.36
CA ALA A 278 0.82 -1.74 -24.90
C ALA A 278 1.40 -0.89 -23.77
N VAL A 279 2.53 -0.23 -24.02
CA VAL A 279 3.08 0.78 -23.11
C VAL A 279 2.83 2.15 -23.71
N SER A 280 2.27 3.05 -22.90
CA SER A 280 2.01 4.44 -23.26
C SER A 280 2.78 5.39 -22.36
N ASP A 281 3.65 6.18 -22.98
CA ASP A 281 4.41 7.23 -22.30
C ASP A 281 3.69 8.58 -22.24
N ARG A 282 2.40 8.61 -22.61
CA ARG A 282 1.59 9.83 -22.51
C ARG A 282 1.47 10.27 -21.06
N MET A 283 1.57 11.57 -20.82
CA MET A 283 1.29 12.13 -19.49
C MET A 283 -0.22 12.08 -19.24
N VAL A 284 -0.61 11.25 -18.27
CA VAL A 284 -2.01 11.04 -17.91
C VAL A 284 -2.22 11.21 -16.42
N GLU A 285 -3.43 11.59 -16.03
CA GLU A 285 -3.76 11.91 -14.64
C GLU A 285 -4.93 11.06 -14.17
N THR A 286 -5.03 10.78 -12.87
CA THR A 286 -6.13 9.96 -12.33
C THR A 286 -7.53 10.56 -12.58
N VAL A 287 -7.64 11.87 -12.83
CA VAL A 287 -8.90 12.52 -13.27
C VAL A 287 -9.35 12.11 -14.67
N ASP A 288 -8.46 11.51 -15.47
CA ASP A 288 -8.75 10.99 -16.82
C ASP A 288 -9.55 9.67 -16.79
N ILE A 289 -9.73 9.05 -15.61
CA ILE A 289 -10.39 7.74 -15.48
C ILE A 289 -11.90 7.81 -15.83
N VAL A 290 -12.64 8.77 -15.27
CA VAL A 290 -14.08 8.93 -15.59
C VAL A 290 -14.34 9.14 -17.09
N PRO A 291 -13.69 10.11 -17.77
CA PRO A 291 -13.91 10.27 -19.21
C PRO A 291 -13.54 9.03 -20.01
N THR A 292 -12.52 8.27 -19.59
CA THR A 292 -12.14 7.01 -20.25
C THR A 292 -13.21 5.93 -20.09
N ILE A 293 -13.80 5.79 -18.90
CA ILE A 293 -14.91 4.87 -18.68
C ILE A 293 -16.11 5.30 -19.54
N ALA A 294 -16.44 6.58 -19.56
CA ALA A 294 -17.55 7.09 -20.36
C ALA A 294 -17.34 6.83 -21.86
N GLU A 295 -16.14 7.07 -22.38
CA GLU A 295 -15.75 6.76 -23.76
C GLU A 295 -15.89 5.26 -24.08
N ALA A 296 -15.34 4.39 -23.23
CA ALA A 296 -15.42 2.94 -23.42
C ALA A 296 -16.86 2.39 -23.39
N LEU A 297 -17.74 3.02 -22.62
CA LEU A 297 -19.15 2.65 -22.52
C LEU A 297 -20.04 3.36 -23.56
N GLY A 298 -19.52 4.32 -24.31
CA GLY A 298 -20.33 5.20 -25.16
C GLY A 298 -21.35 6.05 -24.37
N ALA A 299 -21.05 6.33 -23.09
CA ALA A 299 -21.93 7.04 -22.18
C ALA A 299 -21.71 8.56 -22.23
N THR A 300 -22.79 9.33 -22.09
CA THR A 300 -22.71 10.79 -21.97
C THR A 300 -22.48 11.19 -20.52
N VAL A 301 -21.45 12.00 -20.26
CA VAL A 301 -21.21 12.57 -18.93
C VAL A 301 -22.06 13.84 -18.77
N PRO A 302 -23.00 13.91 -17.80
CA PRO A 302 -23.96 15.02 -17.69
C PRO A 302 -23.40 16.25 -16.98
N TYR A 303 -22.08 16.33 -16.81
CA TYR A 303 -21.37 17.40 -16.11
C TYR A 303 -19.99 17.60 -16.72
N GLU A 304 -19.40 18.77 -16.50
CA GLU A 304 -18.08 19.08 -17.05
C GLU A 304 -16.98 18.24 -16.38
N LEU A 305 -15.98 17.82 -17.14
CA LEU A 305 -14.81 17.10 -16.62
C LEU A 305 -13.56 17.97 -16.72
N ASP A 306 -12.63 17.77 -15.79
CA ASP A 306 -11.29 18.35 -15.89
C ASP A 306 -10.31 17.37 -16.57
N GLY A 307 -10.55 16.07 -16.42
CA GLY A 307 -9.83 15.03 -17.12
C GLY A 307 -10.25 14.89 -18.59
N ARG A 308 -9.47 14.11 -19.33
CA ARG A 308 -9.69 13.80 -20.76
C ARG A 308 -9.62 12.29 -21.00
N PRO A 309 -10.31 11.75 -22.02
CA PRO A 309 -10.27 10.32 -22.28
C PRO A 309 -8.84 9.84 -22.61
N LEU A 310 -8.45 8.69 -22.06
CA LEU A 310 -7.12 8.09 -22.24
C LEU A 310 -6.95 7.45 -23.62
N LEU A 311 -8.04 7.04 -24.27
CA LEU A 311 -8.01 6.30 -25.53
C LEU A 311 -8.03 7.27 -26.72
N ASP A 312 -8.66 8.44 -26.56
CA ASP A 312 -8.61 9.50 -27.56
C ASP A 312 -7.19 10.08 -27.71
N ARG A 313 -6.72 10.08 -28.96
CA ARG A 313 -5.41 10.61 -29.38
C ARG A 313 -5.53 11.79 -30.34
N SER A 314 -6.74 12.27 -30.61
CA SER A 314 -7.00 13.36 -31.55
C SER A 314 -6.63 14.74 -30.98
N GLY A 315 -6.66 14.89 -29.66
CA GLY A 315 -6.28 16.12 -28.96
C GLY A 315 -4.77 16.31 -28.75
N PRO A 316 -4.33 17.52 -28.40
CA PRO A 316 -2.92 17.78 -28.09
C PRO A 316 -2.46 16.99 -26.87
N GLU A 317 -1.20 16.56 -26.86
CA GLU A 317 -0.63 15.86 -25.71
C GLU A 317 -0.50 16.77 -24.48
N ARG A 318 -0.63 16.18 -23.28
CA ARG A 318 -0.47 16.90 -22.01
C ARG A 318 1.02 17.12 -21.80
N LEU A 319 1.42 18.37 -21.62
CA LEU A 319 2.83 18.77 -21.45
C LEU A 319 3.23 18.98 -19.98
N SER A 320 2.29 18.84 -19.05
CA SER A 320 2.52 19.07 -17.62
C SER A 320 1.48 18.33 -16.78
N ARG A 321 1.78 18.10 -15.51
CA ARG A 321 0.83 17.54 -14.55
C ARG A 321 0.32 18.62 -13.59
N THR A 322 -0.88 18.43 -13.09
CA THR A 322 -1.49 19.25 -12.05
C THR A 322 -1.52 18.47 -10.75
N PHE A 323 -0.88 19.02 -9.72
CA PHE A 323 -0.88 18.45 -8.38
C PHE A 323 -1.50 19.42 -7.39
N VAL A 324 -2.54 18.99 -6.68
CA VAL A 324 -3.26 19.78 -5.68
C VAL A 324 -2.74 19.46 -4.28
N GLN A 325 -2.17 20.47 -3.66
CA GLN A 325 -1.60 20.40 -2.32
C GLN A 325 -2.67 20.49 -1.21
N ARG A 326 -2.26 20.26 0.05
CA ARG A 326 -3.18 20.30 1.20
C ARG A 326 -3.82 21.66 1.47
N ASN A 327 -3.18 22.73 1.02
CA ASN A 327 -3.67 24.10 1.06
C ASN A 327 -4.53 24.46 -0.17
N TYR A 328 -4.90 23.48 -1.01
CA TYR A 328 -5.64 23.66 -2.27
C TYR A 328 -4.89 24.44 -3.36
N GLU A 329 -3.59 24.68 -3.17
CA GLU A 329 -2.75 25.26 -4.20
C GLU A 329 -2.49 24.23 -5.31
N ARG A 330 -2.70 24.66 -6.56
CA ARG A 330 -2.40 23.87 -7.76
C ARG A 330 -0.96 24.13 -8.17
N VAL A 331 -0.16 23.08 -8.17
CA VAL A 331 1.20 23.10 -8.69
C VAL A 331 1.22 22.46 -10.06
N ARG A 332 1.82 23.15 -11.02
CA ARG A 332 2.09 22.61 -12.35
C ARG A 332 3.48 21.97 -12.34
N VAL A 333 3.55 20.69 -12.68
CA VAL A 333 4.79 19.93 -12.76
C VAL A 333 5.12 19.73 -14.23
N GLU A 334 6.14 20.44 -14.70
CA GLU A 334 6.58 20.44 -16.11
C GLU A 334 7.72 19.46 -16.38
N THR A 335 8.24 18.80 -15.33
CA THR A 335 9.33 17.81 -15.44
C THR A 335 8.97 16.69 -16.42
N TYR A 336 9.94 16.30 -17.24
CA TYR A 336 9.76 15.22 -18.19
C TYR A 336 9.48 13.92 -17.44
N ALA A 337 8.66 13.06 -18.04
CA ALA A 337 8.16 11.88 -17.36
C ALA A 337 9.25 10.85 -17.09
N ALA A 338 10.18 10.69 -18.04
CA ALA A 338 11.35 9.82 -17.91
C ALA A 338 12.19 10.24 -16.69
N ASP A 339 12.49 11.53 -16.53
CA ASP A 339 13.30 12.03 -15.43
C ASP A 339 12.71 11.66 -14.05
N LEU A 340 11.38 11.72 -13.90
CA LEU A 340 10.72 11.35 -12.64
C LEU A 340 10.71 9.85 -12.40
N GLU A 341 10.44 9.05 -13.44
CA GLU A 341 10.47 7.59 -13.32
C GLU A 341 11.87 7.10 -12.94
N ASP A 342 12.90 7.59 -13.64
CA ASP A 342 14.30 7.24 -13.41
C ASP A 342 14.71 7.58 -11.97
N LEU A 343 14.39 8.78 -11.48
CA LEU A 343 14.69 9.18 -10.10
C LEU A 343 14.04 8.29 -9.04
N GLY A 344 12.79 7.87 -9.26
CA GLY A 344 12.08 6.98 -8.34
C GLY A 344 12.58 5.54 -8.39
N LEU A 345 12.99 5.08 -9.58
CA LEU A 345 13.55 3.75 -9.79
C LEU A 345 14.97 3.63 -9.22
N GLU A 346 15.85 4.59 -9.51
CA GLU A 346 17.21 4.65 -8.99
C GLU A 346 17.24 4.57 -7.46
N HIS A 347 16.38 5.34 -6.78
CA HIS A 347 16.28 5.29 -5.32
C HIS A 347 15.85 3.92 -4.79
N LYS A 348 14.96 3.21 -5.49
CA LYS A 348 14.55 1.84 -5.11
C LYS A 348 15.69 0.84 -5.37
N LEU A 349 16.33 0.92 -6.53
CA LEU A 349 17.43 0.03 -6.90
C LEU A 349 18.62 0.18 -5.94
N LEU A 350 18.89 1.39 -5.44
CA LEU A 350 19.94 1.62 -4.44
C LEU A 350 19.82 0.71 -3.20
N HIS A 351 18.59 0.34 -2.81
CA HIS A 351 18.35 -0.51 -1.63
C HIS A 351 17.91 -1.94 -1.95
N PHE A 352 17.35 -2.18 -3.14
CA PHE A 352 16.69 -3.44 -3.50
C PHE A 352 17.20 -4.06 -4.82
N GLU A 353 18.35 -3.65 -5.34
CA GLU A 353 18.95 -4.24 -6.56
C GLU A 353 19.15 -5.76 -6.44
N SER A 354 19.54 -6.26 -5.27
CA SER A 354 19.67 -7.70 -4.99
C SER A 354 18.35 -8.39 -4.62
N GLY A 355 17.21 -7.74 -4.89
CA GLY A 355 15.88 -8.21 -4.55
C GLY A 355 15.38 -7.74 -3.18
N LEU A 356 14.11 -8.04 -2.88
CA LEU A 356 13.43 -7.55 -1.67
C LEU A 356 14.02 -8.09 -0.36
N TYR A 357 14.73 -9.21 -0.40
CA TYR A 357 15.34 -9.84 0.78
C TYR A 357 16.84 -9.54 0.90
N GLY A 358 17.48 -9.04 -0.17
CA GLY A 358 18.90 -8.70 -0.20
C GLY A 358 19.13 -7.21 0.03
N VAL A 359 18.79 -6.69 1.21
CA VAL A 359 18.93 -5.26 1.52
C VAL A 359 20.34 -4.96 2.05
N GLY A 360 20.95 -3.90 1.54
CA GLY A 360 22.27 -3.41 1.97
C GLY A 360 23.46 -4.05 1.23
N PRO A 361 24.71 -3.77 1.67
CA PRO A 361 25.93 -4.10 0.92
C PRO A 361 26.16 -5.58 0.61
N HIS A 362 25.57 -6.46 1.42
CA HIS A 362 25.71 -7.91 1.28
C HIS A 362 24.48 -8.58 0.65
N GLY A 363 23.60 -7.82 -0.01
CA GLY A 363 22.39 -8.36 -0.63
C GLY A 363 22.63 -9.53 -1.59
N SER A 364 23.74 -9.49 -2.33
CA SER A 364 24.15 -10.56 -3.26
C SER A 364 24.59 -11.87 -2.57
N TRP A 365 24.65 -11.90 -1.24
CA TRP A 365 24.98 -13.09 -0.46
C TRP A 365 23.76 -13.94 -0.11
N VAL A 366 22.55 -13.43 -0.30
CA VAL A 366 21.31 -14.20 -0.10
C VAL A 366 21.35 -15.47 -0.96
N GLY A 367 21.07 -16.61 -0.33
CA GLY A 367 21.16 -17.95 -0.91
C GLY A 367 22.45 -18.71 -0.59
N ARG A 368 23.45 -18.09 0.04
CA ARG A 368 24.69 -18.77 0.45
C ARG A 368 24.52 -19.57 1.74
N GLU A 369 25.22 -20.69 1.85
CA GLU A 369 25.32 -21.42 3.13
C GLU A 369 26.19 -20.63 4.12
N VAL A 370 25.76 -20.55 5.38
CA VAL A 370 26.50 -19.86 6.45
C VAL A 370 27.89 -20.49 6.65
N SER A 371 28.00 -21.81 6.47
CA SER A 371 29.25 -22.58 6.53
C SER A 371 30.30 -22.12 5.50
N SER A 372 29.87 -21.46 4.43
CA SER A 372 30.72 -20.95 3.35
C SER A 372 31.23 -19.52 3.61
N LEU A 373 30.69 -18.83 4.63
CA LEU A 373 31.09 -17.48 4.99
C LEU A 373 32.30 -17.53 5.92
N GLU A 374 33.29 -16.67 5.67
CA GLU A 374 34.44 -16.54 6.57
C GLU A 374 33.96 -15.94 7.91
N PRO A 375 34.33 -16.51 9.07
CA PRO A 375 33.99 -15.93 10.35
C PRO A 375 34.65 -14.55 10.48
N PRO A 376 33.97 -13.54 11.06
CA PRO A 376 34.55 -12.20 11.19
C PRO A 376 35.85 -12.23 12.01
N ALA A 377 36.82 -11.42 11.59
CA ALA A 377 38.07 -11.21 12.31
C ALA A 377 37.77 -10.42 13.60
N ASP A 378 37.89 -11.07 14.75
CA ASP A 378 37.82 -10.53 16.12
C ASP A 378 36.63 -9.61 16.47
N GLY A 379 35.75 -10.12 17.34
CA GLY A 379 34.67 -9.37 17.98
C GLY A 379 33.45 -10.24 18.26
N THR A 380 32.94 -10.20 19.49
CA THR A 380 31.66 -10.85 19.85
C THR A 380 30.61 -9.78 20.06
N VAL A 381 29.88 -9.44 19.00
CA VAL A 381 28.63 -8.67 19.10
C VAL A 381 27.52 -9.65 19.47
N THR A 382 26.71 -9.33 20.48
CA THR A 382 25.55 -10.15 20.85
C THR A 382 24.28 -9.48 20.35
N ALA A 383 23.43 -10.22 19.64
CA ALA A 383 22.13 -9.77 19.20
C ALA A 383 21.02 -10.54 19.93
N THR A 384 19.95 -9.84 20.29
CA THR A 384 18.73 -10.44 20.86
C THR A 384 17.65 -10.47 19.80
N LEU A 385 17.17 -11.67 19.45
CA LEU A 385 16.04 -11.84 18.54
C LEU A 385 14.72 -11.70 19.31
N ALA A 386 13.90 -10.71 18.94
CA ALA A 386 12.69 -10.35 19.69
C ALA A 386 11.60 -11.43 19.64
N ASN A 387 11.53 -12.22 18.56
CA ASN A 387 10.47 -13.20 18.29
C ASN A 387 10.99 -14.63 18.11
N ARG A 388 12.08 -15.01 18.80
CA ARG A 388 12.72 -16.33 18.66
C ARG A 388 11.77 -17.51 18.81
N SER A 389 10.87 -17.48 19.80
CA SER A 389 9.92 -18.57 20.05
C SER A 389 8.94 -18.82 18.89
N ALA A 390 8.72 -17.82 18.04
CA ALA A 390 7.82 -17.94 16.90
C ALA A 390 8.34 -18.93 15.83
N PHE A 391 9.65 -19.26 15.85
CA PHE A 391 10.30 -20.18 14.92
C PHE A 391 10.37 -21.63 15.42
N GLU A 392 9.99 -21.91 16.68
CA GLU A 392 10.13 -23.24 17.28
C GLU A 392 9.07 -24.24 16.79
N ASN A 393 7.88 -23.75 16.44
CA ASN A 393 6.76 -24.57 15.98
C ASN A 393 5.93 -23.86 14.91
N VAL A 394 6.54 -23.69 13.74
CA VAL A 394 5.91 -23.04 12.58
C VAL A 394 4.87 -23.96 11.96
N ASN A 395 3.67 -23.42 11.70
CA ASN A 395 2.68 -24.06 10.84
C ASN A 395 2.59 -23.26 9.54
N ARG A 396 3.07 -23.84 8.43
CA ARG A 396 3.08 -23.17 7.11
C ARG A 396 1.69 -22.90 6.54
N ASP A 397 0.69 -23.69 6.94
CA ASP A 397 -0.70 -23.53 6.51
C ASP A 397 -1.47 -22.54 7.40
N SER A 398 -0.78 -21.93 8.37
CA SER A 398 -1.36 -20.90 9.23
C SER A 398 -1.60 -19.62 8.45
N ALA A 399 -2.71 -18.93 8.75
CA ALA A 399 -2.96 -17.56 8.30
C ALA A 399 -1.95 -16.53 8.85
N SER A 400 -0.98 -16.97 9.68
CA SER A 400 0.10 -16.12 10.16
C SER A 400 1.43 -16.86 10.19
N LEU A 401 2.49 -16.20 9.72
CA LEU A 401 3.85 -16.73 9.59
C LEU A 401 4.87 -15.80 10.27
N PRO A 402 5.91 -16.35 10.91
CA PRO A 402 6.96 -15.57 11.58
C PRO A 402 8.00 -15.06 10.57
N VAL A 403 7.61 -14.26 9.59
CA VAL A 403 8.49 -13.82 8.49
C VAL A 403 9.16 -12.47 8.73
N HIS A 404 8.84 -11.80 9.84
CA HIS A 404 9.49 -10.55 10.22
C HIS A 404 10.49 -10.82 11.34
N VAL A 405 11.78 -10.73 11.01
CA VAL A 405 12.88 -10.98 11.93
C VAL A 405 13.39 -9.63 12.41
N GLN A 406 13.33 -9.40 13.71
CA GLN A 406 13.80 -8.15 14.31
C GLN A 406 14.46 -8.39 15.66
N GLY A 407 15.34 -7.50 16.05
CA GLY A 407 16.05 -7.60 17.30
C GLY A 407 16.87 -6.38 17.62
N THR A 408 17.54 -6.44 18.77
CA THR A 408 18.44 -5.40 19.26
C THR A 408 19.86 -5.95 19.37
N PHE A 409 20.84 -5.08 19.23
CA PHE A 409 22.23 -5.38 19.58
C PHE A 409 22.50 -5.00 21.04
N THR A 410 23.52 -5.59 21.64
CA THR A 410 24.04 -5.14 22.94
C THR A 410 24.55 -3.70 22.85
N ALA A 411 24.53 -2.99 23.99
CA ALA A 411 24.80 -1.54 24.08
C ALA A 411 26.25 -1.13 23.71
N ASP A 412 27.10 -2.08 23.33
CA ASP A 412 28.49 -1.92 22.91
C ASP A 412 28.66 -1.75 21.39
N LEU A 413 27.60 -1.85 20.58
CA LEU A 413 27.69 -1.54 19.17
C LEU A 413 27.95 -0.04 18.97
N VAL A 414 29.13 0.30 18.42
CA VAL A 414 29.58 1.70 18.25
C VAL A 414 29.30 2.27 16.86
N GLU A 415 29.07 1.42 15.86
CA GLU A 415 28.85 1.82 14.47
C GLU A 415 27.83 0.91 13.76
N ARG A 416 27.35 1.33 12.59
CA ARG A 416 26.37 0.55 11.81
C ARG A 416 27.03 -0.71 11.26
N VAL A 417 26.27 -1.79 11.23
CA VAL A 417 26.68 -3.07 10.69
C VAL A 417 25.68 -3.61 9.67
N SER A 418 26.19 -4.36 8.71
CA SER A 418 25.39 -5.18 7.83
C SER A 418 25.02 -6.46 8.56
N VAL A 419 23.75 -6.83 8.47
CA VAL A 419 23.16 -7.93 9.20
C VAL A 419 22.68 -8.98 8.23
N GLY A 420 23.10 -10.22 8.45
CA GLY A 420 22.60 -11.40 7.75
C GLY A 420 21.61 -12.16 8.63
N ILE A 421 20.54 -12.66 8.04
CA ILE A 421 19.57 -13.53 8.69
C ILE A 421 19.61 -14.88 8.00
N SER A 422 20.01 -15.92 8.74
CA SER A 422 20.01 -17.28 8.26
C SER A 422 18.75 -18.03 8.74
N VAL A 423 18.25 -18.94 7.90
CA VAL A 423 17.24 -19.92 8.26
C VAL A 423 17.77 -21.29 7.86
N ASN A 424 17.85 -22.20 8.83
CA ASN A 424 18.33 -23.57 8.63
C ASN A 424 19.71 -23.63 7.93
N GLY A 425 20.63 -22.74 8.31
CA GLY A 425 22.02 -22.70 7.82
C GLY A 425 22.23 -21.99 6.48
N VAL A 426 21.18 -21.41 5.89
CA VAL A 426 21.25 -20.63 4.64
C VAL A 426 20.94 -19.16 4.92
N LEU A 427 21.74 -18.24 4.39
CA LEU A 427 21.47 -16.81 4.47
C LEU A 427 20.27 -16.46 3.57
N VAL A 428 19.13 -16.08 4.15
CA VAL A 428 17.87 -15.87 3.41
C VAL A 428 17.47 -14.39 3.29
N ALA A 429 18.05 -13.54 4.14
CA ALA A 429 17.86 -12.10 4.06
C ALA A 429 19.08 -11.35 4.57
N THR A 430 19.27 -10.12 4.08
CA THR A 430 20.21 -9.15 4.64
C THR A 430 19.51 -7.84 4.94
N THR A 431 20.09 -7.05 5.83
CA THR A 431 19.65 -5.69 6.17
C THR A 431 20.82 -4.90 6.77
N VAL A 432 20.56 -3.68 7.23
CA VAL A 432 21.53 -2.84 7.94
C VAL A 432 20.96 -2.46 9.30
N SER A 433 21.81 -2.42 10.32
CA SER A 433 21.42 -1.97 11.65
C SER A 433 21.06 -0.48 11.64
N PHE A 434 20.04 -0.11 12.40
CA PHE A 434 19.58 1.28 12.50
C PHE A 434 19.34 1.65 13.96
N LEU A 435 19.48 2.95 14.28
CA LEU A 435 19.26 3.45 15.63
C LEU A 435 17.80 3.83 15.84
N GLU A 436 17.16 3.29 16.87
CA GLU A 436 15.81 3.66 17.28
C GLU A 436 15.77 3.85 18.80
N GLU A 437 15.30 5.03 19.23
CA GLU A 437 15.20 5.37 20.67
C GLU A 437 16.50 5.21 21.49
N GLY A 438 17.65 5.31 20.81
CA GLY A 438 18.98 5.16 21.44
C GLY A 438 19.48 3.71 21.49
N GLU A 439 18.72 2.76 20.95
CA GLU A 439 19.10 1.36 20.85
C GLU A 439 19.41 0.99 19.40
N TRP A 440 20.48 0.22 19.20
CA TRP A 440 20.80 -0.35 17.90
C TRP A 440 19.91 -1.55 17.62
N MET A 441 19.20 -1.49 16.51
CA MET A 441 18.25 -2.51 16.11
C MET A 441 18.55 -3.03 14.70
N PHE A 442 17.97 -4.17 14.38
CA PHE A 442 17.87 -4.67 13.02
C PHE A 442 16.46 -5.19 12.79
N ALA A 443 16.02 -5.10 11.55
CA ALA A 443 14.77 -5.69 11.10
C ALA A 443 14.87 -6.01 9.60
N SER A 444 14.34 -7.17 9.22
CA SER A 444 14.14 -7.56 7.83
C SER A 444 12.99 -8.54 7.72
N MET A 445 12.46 -8.65 6.52
CA MET A 445 11.55 -9.73 6.14
C MET A 445 12.36 -10.91 5.59
N ILE A 446 11.90 -12.13 5.84
CA ILE A 446 12.43 -13.36 5.21
C ILE A 446 11.40 -13.93 4.24
N PRO A 447 11.82 -14.67 3.21
CA PRO A 447 10.88 -15.33 2.30
C PRO A 447 9.97 -16.32 3.03
N GLU A 448 8.75 -16.54 2.53
CA GLU A 448 7.80 -17.45 3.18
C GLU A 448 8.12 -18.93 2.93
N ASP A 449 8.77 -19.22 1.80
CA ASP A 449 9.06 -20.55 1.28
C ASP A 449 10.28 -21.21 1.93
N VAL A 450 11.13 -20.43 2.63
CA VAL A 450 12.30 -20.96 3.38
C VAL A 450 11.90 -21.57 4.72
N LEU A 451 10.69 -21.27 5.23
CA LEU A 451 10.18 -21.84 6.47
C LEU A 451 9.72 -23.29 6.24
N VAL A 452 10.09 -24.19 7.15
CA VAL A 452 9.56 -25.56 7.24
C VAL A 452 8.54 -25.68 8.37
N SER A 453 7.62 -26.64 8.27
CA SER A 453 6.71 -26.92 9.40
C SER A 453 7.48 -27.51 10.58
N GLY A 454 7.20 -27.03 11.79
CA GLY A 454 7.93 -27.36 13.01
C GLY A 454 9.06 -26.36 13.30
N ARG A 455 10.18 -26.86 13.81
CA ARG A 455 11.30 -26.02 14.25
C ARG A 455 12.12 -25.52 13.06
N ASN A 456 12.37 -24.21 13.04
CA ASN A 456 13.32 -23.56 12.14
C ASN A 456 14.45 -22.99 12.99
N ASP A 457 15.69 -23.21 12.57
CA ASP A 457 16.85 -22.58 13.21
C ASP A 457 17.10 -21.23 12.57
N VAL A 458 17.13 -20.16 13.38
CA VAL A 458 17.29 -18.78 12.89
C VAL A 458 18.48 -18.15 13.59
N GLU A 459 19.44 -17.71 12.79
CA GLU A 459 20.65 -17.05 13.28
C GLU A 459 20.75 -15.65 12.69
N VAL A 460 21.37 -14.76 13.46
CA VAL A 460 21.64 -13.37 13.06
C VAL A 460 23.15 -13.21 13.05
N LEU A 461 23.68 -12.76 11.91
CA LEU A 461 25.09 -12.65 11.62
C LEU A 461 25.45 -11.18 11.42
N VAL A 462 26.58 -10.75 11.98
CA VAL A 462 27.20 -9.47 11.59
C VAL A 462 28.13 -9.75 10.42
N LEU A 463 27.83 -9.16 9.27
CA LEU A 463 28.55 -9.42 8.01
C LEU A 463 29.69 -8.41 7.74
N GLY A 464 29.67 -7.27 8.43
CA GLY A 464 30.67 -6.21 8.28
C GLY A 464 30.14 -4.87 8.79
N THR A 465 31.02 -3.88 8.89
CA THR A 465 30.64 -2.49 9.23
C THR A 465 30.09 -1.77 7.98
N VAL A 466 29.27 -0.76 8.20
CA VAL A 466 28.61 0.01 7.13
C VAL A 466 28.74 1.49 7.47
N SER A 467 29.10 2.30 6.48
CA SER A 467 29.13 3.75 6.62
C SER A 467 27.71 4.31 6.84
N ALA A 468 27.63 5.61 7.14
CA ALA A 468 26.34 6.28 7.28
C ALA A 468 25.52 6.38 5.97
N ASP A 469 26.17 6.33 4.81
CA ASP A 469 25.54 6.38 3.48
C ASP A 469 25.29 5.00 2.87
N GLY A 470 25.59 3.91 3.60
CA GLY A 470 25.34 2.55 3.15
C GLY A 470 26.43 1.96 2.25
N THR A 471 27.57 2.63 2.10
CA THR A 471 28.75 2.11 1.42
C THR A 471 29.60 1.23 2.36
N GLN A 472 30.37 0.30 1.80
CA GLN A 472 31.28 -0.55 2.58
C GLN A 472 32.42 0.29 3.17
N GLY A 473 32.71 0.08 4.46
CA GLY A 473 33.90 0.58 5.15
C GLY A 473 34.98 -0.48 5.24
#